data_AF-A0A960P2Y8-F1
#
_entry.id   AF-A0A960P2Y8-F1
#
_cell.length_a   1.000
_cell.length_b   1.000
_cell.length_c   1.000
_cell.angle_alpha   90.00
_cell.angle_beta   90.00
_cell.angle_gamma   90.00
#
_symmetry.space_group_name_H-M   'P 1'
#
loop_
_entity.id
_entity.type
_entity.pdbx_description
1 polymer ?
#
loop_
_entity_poly.entity_id
_entity_poly.type
_entity_poly.pdbx_seq_one_letter_code
_entity_poly.pdbx_strand_id
1 'polypeptide(L)'
;GVEFDGVIQFDHGSGSSDEYLYGPTKVCGEAVFAADPAGDGERDGWLLNFVTDLEDDSSEFVVLDARDITAGPVARVRLPRRIPFGFHGNWMPDAV
;
A
#
# COMPACT_ATOMS: atom_id res chain seq x y z
N GLY A 1 -11.45 -11.48 13.79
CA GLY A 1 -10.48 -12.31 13.03
C GLY A 1 -9.21 -11.50 12.88
N VAL A 2 -8.17 -12.04 12.23
CA VAL A 2 -7.11 -11.16 11.70
C VAL A 2 -7.72 -10.45 10.49
N GLU A 3 -7.62 -9.13 10.46
CA GLU A 3 -8.15 -8.29 9.38
C GLU A 3 -6.96 -7.60 8.72
N PHE A 4 -6.88 -7.67 7.39
CA PHE A 4 -5.85 -7.00 6.61
C PHE A 4 -6.43 -5.66 6.15
N ASP A 5 -6.62 -4.70 7.05
CA ASP A 5 -7.38 -3.47 6.84
C ASP A 5 -6.51 -2.23 6.65
N GLY A 6 -5.19 -2.39 6.69
CA GLY A 6 -4.24 -1.29 6.61
C GLY A 6 -2.80 -1.71 6.39
N VAL A 7 -1.92 -0.72 6.48
CA VAL A 7 -0.46 -0.91 6.49
C VAL A 7 0.11 -0.32 7.78
N ILE A 8 1.09 -1.02 8.33
CA ILE A 8 1.86 -0.55 9.48
C ILE A 8 3.32 -0.46 9.05
N GLN A 9 3.92 0.70 9.26
CA GLN A 9 5.33 0.95 8.98
C GLN A 9 6.08 1.05 10.31
N PHE A 10 7.09 0.20 10.51
CA PHE A 10 7.93 0.21 11.70
C PHE A 10 9.25 0.93 11.39
N ASP A 11 9.64 1.86 12.27
CA ASP A 11 10.98 2.46 12.27
C ASP A 11 11.81 1.79 13.37
N HIS A 12 12.79 0.99 12.97
CA HIS A 12 13.67 0.29 13.89
C HIS A 12 14.69 1.18 14.59
N GLY A 13 15.01 2.35 14.02
CA GLY A 13 15.94 3.30 14.62
C GLY A 13 15.32 4.02 15.82
N SER A 14 14.06 4.44 15.70
CA SER A 14 13.31 5.08 16.79
C SER A 14 12.49 4.11 17.64
N GLY A 15 12.20 2.90 17.14
CA GLY A 15 11.29 1.94 17.76
C GLY A 15 9.81 2.33 17.62
N SER A 16 9.49 3.32 16.79
CA SER A 16 8.13 3.78 16.54
C SER A 16 7.45 3.04 15.40
N SER A 17 6.13 3.21 15.29
CA SER A 17 5.36 2.70 14.16
C SER A 17 4.25 3.67 13.79
N ASP A 18 4.04 3.82 12.49
CA ASP A 18 2.92 4.53 11.90
C ASP A 18 1.93 3.54 11.29
N GLU A 19 0.65 3.90 11.26
CA GLU A 19 -0.41 3.07 10.69
C GLU A 19 -1.30 3.89 9.76
N TYR A 20 -1.72 3.27 8.67
CA TYR A 20 -2.78 3.78 7.82
C TYR A 20 -3.84 2.69 7.57
N LEU A 21 -5.04 2.92 8.09
CA LEU A 21 -6.21 2.07 7.87
C LEU A 21 -7.01 2.57 6.66
N TYR A 22 -7.39 1.67 5.75
CA TYR A 22 -8.07 2.02 4.51
C TYR A 22 -9.55 2.37 4.71
N GLY A 23 -10.15 1.93 5.82
CA GLY A 23 -11.54 2.16 6.19
C GLY A 23 -12.23 0.90 6.70
N PRO A 24 -13.41 1.04 7.33
CA PRO A 24 -14.06 -0.03 8.10
C PRO A 24 -14.57 -1.22 7.28
N THR A 25 -14.65 -1.09 5.96
CA THR A 25 -15.11 -2.15 5.03
C THR A 25 -14.00 -2.60 4.08
N LYS A 26 -12.79 -2.05 4.24
CA LYS A 26 -11.70 -2.21 3.30
C LYS A 26 -10.74 -3.28 3.78
N VAL A 27 -10.35 -4.14 2.86
CA VAL A 27 -9.31 -5.14 3.05
C VAL A 27 -8.24 -5.01 1.98
N CYS A 28 -6.99 -5.27 2.30
CA CYS A 28 -5.86 -5.09 1.41
C CYS A 28 -5.03 -6.37 1.25
N GLY A 29 -4.19 -6.40 0.22
CA GLY A 29 -3.18 -7.42 0.00
C GLY A 29 -1.84 -7.09 0.64
N GLU A 30 -0.80 -7.79 0.19
CA GLU A 30 0.60 -7.48 0.51
C GLU A 30 0.97 -6.08 -0.04
N ALA A 31 1.60 -5.27 0.80
CA ALA A 31 2.19 -3.99 0.37
C ALA A 31 3.54 -4.24 -0.31
N VAL A 32 3.75 -3.61 -1.47
CA VAL A 32 4.98 -3.71 -2.26
C VAL A 32 5.66 -2.34 -2.33
N PHE A 33 6.95 -2.27 -2.01
CA PHE A 33 7.72 -1.04 -2.16
C PHE A 33 8.20 -0.85 -3.61
N ALA A 34 8.03 0.36 -4.12
CA ALA A 34 8.60 0.81 -5.39
C ALA A 34 9.49 2.03 -5.13
N ALA A 35 10.80 1.87 -5.31
CA ALA A 35 11.77 2.93 -5.11
C ALA A 35 11.58 4.08 -6.10
N ASP A 36 11.74 5.32 -5.64
CA ASP A 36 11.93 6.48 -6.52
C ASP A 36 13.32 6.38 -7.17
N PRO A 37 13.43 6.30 -8.52
CA PRO A 37 14.73 6.27 -9.18
C PRO A 37 15.61 7.50 -8.95
N ALA A 38 15.00 8.62 -8.52
CA ALA A 38 15.72 9.84 -8.16
C ALA A 38 15.96 9.98 -6.65
N GLY A 39 15.44 9.05 -5.83
CA GLY A 39 15.59 9.03 -4.38
C GLY A 39 16.96 8.54 -3.94
N ASP A 40 17.40 8.98 -2.75
CA ASP A 40 18.65 8.57 -2.13
C ASP A 40 18.48 7.98 -0.72
N GLY A 41 17.28 8.03 -0.16
CA GLY A 41 16.90 7.42 1.11
C GLY A 41 16.18 6.07 0.97
N GLU A 42 16.25 5.24 2.02
CA GLU A 42 15.56 3.94 2.11
C GLU A 42 14.03 4.04 1.93
N ARG A 43 13.45 5.19 2.32
CA ARG A 43 12.02 5.46 2.23
C ARG A 43 11.62 6.26 0.99
N ASP A 44 12.57 6.64 0.13
CA ASP A 44 12.24 7.44 -1.05
C ASP A 44 11.58 6.57 -2.10
N GLY A 45 10.26 6.66 -2.17
CA GLY A 45 9.44 5.87 -3.07
C GLY A 45 8.01 5.76 -2.57
N TRP A 46 7.36 4.66 -2.97
CA TRP A 46 5.93 4.44 -2.72
C TRP A 46 5.65 3.04 -2.20
N LEU A 47 4.60 2.92 -1.39
CA LEU A 47 3.98 1.64 -1.09
C LEU A 47 2.76 1.45 -1.99
N LEU A 48 2.72 0.29 -2.64
CA LEU A 48 1.68 -0.12 -3.58
C LEU A 48 0.83 -1.20 -2.93
N ASN A 49 -0.49 -1.09 -3.02
CA ASN A 49 -1.39 -2.12 -2.50
C ASN A 49 -2.68 -2.24 -3.32
N PHE A 50 -3.25 -3.44 -3.37
CA PHE A 50 -4.61 -3.65 -3.85
C PHE A 50 -5.57 -3.64 -2.67
N VAL A 51 -6.58 -2.77 -2.71
CA VAL A 51 -7.58 -2.61 -1.66
C VAL A 51 -8.94 -2.95 -2.24
N THR A 52 -9.68 -3.84 -1.57
CA THR A 52 -11.04 -4.24 -1.94
C THR A 52 -12.02 -3.75 -0.88
N ASP A 53 -13.09 -3.12 -1.30
CA ASP A 53 -14.25 -2.83 -0.45
C ASP A 53 -15.16 -4.04 -0.38
N LEU A 54 -15.45 -4.50 0.82
CA LEU A 54 -16.38 -5.62 1.03
C LEU A 54 -17.85 -5.19 0.97
N GLU A 55 -18.15 -3.89 1.01
CA GLU A 55 -19.52 -3.37 0.90
C GLU A 55 -20.05 -3.45 -0.54
N ASP A 56 -19.24 -3.06 -1.53
CA ASP A 56 -19.66 -2.97 -2.94
C ASP A 56 -18.83 -3.84 -3.91
N ASP A 57 -17.88 -4.63 -3.37
CA ASP A 57 -16.99 -5.52 -4.11
C ASP A 57 -16.07 -4.79 -5.12
N SER A 58 -15.89 -3.48 -4.96
CA SER A 58 -14.95 -2.69 -5.77
C SER A 58 -13.51 -2.89 -5.32
N SER A 59 -12.56 -2.72 -6.23
CA SER A 59 -11.14 -2.72 -5.91
C SER A 59 -10.43 -1.48 -6.45
N GLU A 60 -9.44 -1.03 -5.71
CA GLU A 60 -8.55 0.08 -6.06
C GLU A 60 -7.10 -0.39 -5.96
N PHE A 61 -6.26 0.10 -6.88
CA PHE A 61 -4.81 0.11 -6.67
C PHE A 61 -4.44 1.42 -5.98
N VAL A 62 -3.85 1.30 -4.79
CA VAL A 62 -3.56 2.41 -3.89
C VAL A 62 -2.06 2.64 -3.84
N VAL A 63 -1.67 3.91 -3.91
CA VAL A 63 -0.29 4.37 -3.82
C VAL A 63 -0.16 5.30 -2.62
N LEU A 64 0.69 4.93 -1.67
CA LEU A 64 1.05 5.72 -0.50
C LEU A 64 2.47 6.28 -0.68
N ASP A 65 2.73 7.49 -0.18
CA ASP A 65 4.11 7.97 -0.02
C ASP A 65 4.78 7.17 1.11
N ALA A 66 5.90 6.51 0.82
CA ALA A 66 6.58 5.66 1.79
C ALA A 66 7.28 6.44 2.91
N ARG A 67 7.43 7.77 2.77
CA ARG A 67 8.00 8.65 3.81
C ARG A 67 6.99 9.02 4.87
N ASP A 68 5.70 9.08 4.52
CA ASP A 68 4.59 9.37 5.42
C ASP A 68 3.31 8.68 4.93
N ILE A 69 3.07 7.47 5.45
CA ILE A 69 1.84 6.73 5.14
C ILE A 69 0.60 7.34 5.82
N THR A 70 0.77 8.14 6.87
CA THR A 70 -0.34 8.70 7.67
C THR A 70 -1.07 9.82 6.94
N ALA A 71 -0.38 10.48 5.99
CA ALA A 71 -0.98 11.43 5.05
C ALA A 71 -2.02 10.77 4.12
N GLY A 72 -2.02 9.44 4.03
CA GLY A 72 -2.90 8.65 3.18
C GLY A 72 -2.47 8.62 1.71
N PRO A 73 -3.33 8.06 0.83
CA PRO A 73 -2.97 7.80 -0.56
C PRO A 73 -2.70 9.07 -1.34
N VAL A 74 -1.53 9.11 -2.00
CA VAL A 74 -1.23 10.13 -3.02
C VAL A 74 -1.93 9.83 -4.34
N ALA A 75 -2.30 8.57 -4.57
CA ALA A 75 -3.13 8.17 -5.71
C ALA A 75 -4.01 6.95 -5.39
N ARG A 76 -5.17 6.91 -6.05
CA ARG A 76 -6.06 5.75 -6.09
C ARG A 76 -6.51 5.50 -7.52
N VAL A 77 -6.30 4.29 -8.02
CA VAL A 77 -6.74 3.87 -9.35
C VAL A 77 -7.87 2.85 -9.18
N ARG A 78 -9.09 3.24 -9.57
CA ARG A 78 -10.23 2.32 -9.57
C ARG A 78 -10.04 1.23 -10.61
N LEU A 79 -10.24 -0.02 -10.21
CA LEU A 79 -10.11 -1.17 -11.09
C LEU A 79 -11.48 -1.54 -11.65
N PRO A 80 -11.57 -1.99 -12.92
CA PRO A 80 -12.85 -2.35 -13.56
C PRO A 80 -13.42 -3.68 -13.05
N ARG A 81 -12.70 -4.38 -12.17
CA ARG A 81 -13.04 -5.68 -11.60
C ARG A 81 -12.45 -5.79 -10.20
N ARG A 82 -13.10 -6.59 -9.37
CA ARG A 82 -12.60 -7.04 -8.08
C ARG A 82 -11.28 -7.80 -8.22
N ILE A 83 -10.32 -7.52 -7.36
CA ILE A 83 -9.08 -8.30 -7.17
C ILE A 83 -9.29 -9.28 -6.00
N PRO A 84 -9.17 -10.61 -6.24
CA PRO A 84 -9.17 -11.60 -5.16
C PRO A 84 -7.97 -11.45 -4.22
N PHE A 85 -8.09 -11.99 -3.02
CA PHE A 85 -6.95 -12.08 -2.10
C PHE A 85 -5.81 -12.88 -2.76
N GLY A 86 -4.71 -12.18 -3.03
CA GLY A 86 -3.47 -12.75 -3.53
C GLY A 86 -2.55 -13.20 -2.40
N PHE A 87 -1.33 -13.57 -2.77
CA PHE A 87 -0.26 -13.88 -1.82
C PHE A 87 0.84 -12.82 -1.90
N HIS A 88 1.66 -12.90 -2.95
CA HIS A 88 2.83 -12.05 -3.10
C HIS A 88 2.82 -11.26 -4.41
N GLY A 89 3.48 -10.10 -4.40
CA GLY A 89 3.73 -9.23 -5.54
C GLY A 89 5.15 -8.67 -5.53
N ASN A 90 5.61 -8.18 -6.67
CA ASN A 90 6.90 -7.50 -6.79
C ASN A 90 6.76 -6.31 -7.74
N TRP A 91 7.47 -5.23 -7.44
CA TRP A 91 7.68 -4.12 -8.38
C TRP A 91 8.99 -4.37 -9.14
N MET A 92 8.95 -4.17 -10.45
CA MET A 92 10.13 -4.23 -11.31
C MET A 92 10.21 -2.91 -12.06
N PRO A 93 11.29 -2.11 -11.90
CA PRO A 93 11.49 -0.94 -12.74
C PRO A 93 11.67 -1.38 -14.20
N ASP A 94 11.34 -0.49 -15.13
CA ASP A 94 11.62 -0.73 -16.54
C ASP A 94 13.12 -0.95 -16.76
N ALA A 95 13.45 -1.90 -17.64
CA ALA A 95 14.82 -2.13 -18.09
C ALA A 95 15.22 -1.00 -19.05
N VAL A 96 15.71 0.10 -18.50
CA VAL A 96 16.43 1.11 -19.28
C VAL A 96 17.82 0.62 -19.66
#